data_AF-A0A6B3QZ52-F1
#
_entry.id   AF-A0A6B3QZ52-F1
#
_cell.length_a   1.000
_cell.length_b   1.000
_cell.length_c   1.000
_cell.angle_alpha   90.00
_cell.angle_beta   90.00
_cell.angle_gamma   90.00
#
_symmetry.space_group_name_H-M   'P 1'
#
loop_
_entity.id
_entity.type
_entity.pdbx_description
1 polymer ?
#
loop_
_entity_poly.entity_id
_entity_poly.type
_entity_poly.pdbx_seq_one_letter_code
_entity_poly.pdbx_strand_id
1 'polypeptide(L)'
;MKKTLFVVTENGELHPVQNIQVKFENETGEFTTSPKSSKSNAASNEHFDVEGIAEFLGMKPSGIYGLVHKRKIPHIKKGKRLYFFKNEILEWLRNGNVETDQDIQNQANEYLRKHKV
;
A
#
# COMPACT_ATOMS: atom_id res chain seq x y z
N MET A 1 -15.38 -8.18 39.40
CA MET A 1 -14.54 -9.37 39.72
C MET A 1 -13.52 -9.56 38.61
N LYS A 2 -12.23 -9.70 38.92
CA LYS A 2 -11.20 -10.03 37.91
C LYS A 2 -11.25 -11.54 37.64
N LYS A 3 -11.25 -11.94 36.36
CA LYS A 3 -11.15 -13.33 35.92
C LYS A 3 -9.78 -13.53 35.28
N THR A 4 -9.05 -14.56 35.68
CA THR A 4 -7.71 -14.90 35.17
C THR A 4 -7.80 -16.24 34.42
N LEU A 5 -7.19 -16.31 33.24
CA LEU A 5 -7.15 -17.51 32.42
C LEU A 5 -5.97 -18.41 32.85
N PHE A 6 -6.22 -19.71 32.98
CA PHE A 6 -5.21 -20.72 33.32
C PHE A 6 -5.17 -21.80 32.24
N VAL A 7 -3.99 -22.37 32.01
CA VAL A 7 -3.83 -23.61 31.24
C VAL A 7 -3.60 -24.78 32.20
N VAL A 8 -4.10 -25.96 31.83
CA VAL A 8 -3.90 -27.22 32.56
C VAL A 8 -2.76 -27.97 31.87
N THR A 9 -1.73 -28.35 32.61
CA THR A 9 -0.64 -29.20 32.10
C THR A 9 -1.03 -30.67 32.08
N GLU A 10 -0.28 -31.52 31.37
CA GLU A 10 -0.52 -32.97 31.34
C GLU A 10 -0.51 -33.62 32.74
N ASN A 11 0.21 -33.01 33.70
CA ASN A 11 0.28 -33.44 35.09
C ASN A 11 -0.84 -32.86 35.98
N GLY A 12 -1.79 -32.11 35.39
CA GLY A 12 -2.94 -31.54 36.08
C GLY A 12 -2.68 -30.21 36.81
N GLU A 13 -1.48 -29.64 36.74
CA GLU A 13 -1.18 -28.34 37.36
C GLU A 13 -1.79 -27.18 36.57
N LEU A 14 -2.30 -26.19 37.30
CA LEU A 14 -2.86 -24.95 36.76
C LEU A 14 -1.81 -23.84 36.72
N HIS A 15 -1.50 -23.33 35.52
CA HIS A 15 -0.55 -22.24 35.33
C HIS A 15 -1.24 -20.99 34.74
N PRO A 16 -1.09 -19.80 35.35
CA PRO A 16 -1.73 -18.58 34.88
C PRO A 16 -1.11 -18.10 33.58
N VAL A 17 -1.94 -17.76 32.60
CA VAL A 17 -1.45 -17.32 31.29
C VAL A 17 -1.05 -15.84 31.35
N GLN A 18 0.20 -15.53 30.97
CA GLN A 18 0.75 -14.17 30.92
C GLN A 18 1.44 -13.94 29.56
N ASN A 19 1.36 -12.71 29.03
CA ASN A 19 2.11 -12.23 27.86
C ASN A 19 2.00 -13.07 26.56
N ILE A 20 0.78 -13.48 26.18
CA ILE A 20 0.55 -14.24 24.93
C ILE A 20 0.86 -13.37 23.70
N GLN A 21 1.64 -13.91 22.76
CA GLN A 21 1.78 -13.37 21.41
C GLN A 21 1.29 -14.38 20.38
N VAL A 22 0.39 -13.95 19.49
CA VAL A 22 -0.11 -14.77 18.38
C VAL A 22 0.86 -14.68 17.21
N LYS A 23 1.28 -15.82 16.65
CA LYS A 23 2.12 -15.91 15.45
C LYS A 23 1.46 -16.87 14.47
N PHE A 24 1.54 -16.58 13.18
CA PHE A 24 0.99 -17.39 12.11
C PHE A 24 2.12 -18.11 11.39
N GLU A 25 1.99 -19.41 11.22
CA GLU A 25 2.91 -20.24 10.43
C GLU A 25 2.51 -20.19 8.95
N ASN A 26 3.48 -20.01 8.06
CA ASN A 26 3.26 -20.08 6.61
C ASN A 26 3.72 -21.44 6.03
N GLU A 27 3.46 -21.67 4.74
CA GLU A 27 3.77 -22.93 4.04
C GLU A 27 5.26 -23.30 4.03
N THR A 28 6.15 -22.34 4.32
CA THR A 28 7.60 -22.53 4.44
C THR A 28 8.07 -22.71 5.89
N GLY A 29 7.16 -22.77 6.87
CA GLY A 29 7.45 -22.95 8.29
C GLY A 29 7.95 -21.69 9.01
N GLU A 30 7.83 -20.51 8.40
CA GLU A 30 8.21 -19.24 9.03
C GLU A 30 7.05 -18.66 9.84
N PHE A 31 7.34 -18.26 11.08
CA PHE A 31 6.39 -17.61 11.97
C PHE A 31 6.35 -16.10 11.72
N THR A 32 5.23 -15.60 11.21
CA THR A 32 5.01 -14.17 10.97
C THR A 32 3.98 -13.59 11.94
N THR A 33 4.18 -12.34 12.37
CA THR A 33 3.30 -11.64 13.32
C THR A 33 2.07 -11.02 12.66
N SER A 34 1.94 -11.17 11.35
CA SER A 34 0.81 -10.64 10.58
C SER A 34 0.54 -11.57 9.39
N PRO A 35 -0.72 -12.00 9.17
CA PRO A 35 -1.07 -12.72 7.96
C PRO A 35 -0.76 -11.81 6.76
N LYS A 36 0.15 -12.24 5.87
CA LYS A 36 0.36 -11.58 4.57
C LYS A 36 -0.98 -11.57 3.82
N SER A 37 -1.70 -10.46 3.92
CA SER A 37 -2.79 -10.08 3.03
C SER A 37 -2.21 -9.86 1.63
N SER A 38 -1.98 -10.96 0.92
CA SER A 38 -1.75 -10.92 -0.51
C SER A 38 -3.12 -10.67 -1.18
N LYS A 39 -3.24 -9.49 -1.82
CA LYS A 39 -4.39 -8.95 -2.57
C LYS A 39 -5.54 -8.36 -1.73
N SER A 40 -5.35 -7.13 -1.25
CA SER A 40 -6.45 -6.16 -1.25
C SER A 40 -6.51 -5.44 -2.60
N ASN A 41 -7.19 -6.05 -3.58
CA ASN A 41 -7.91 -5.25 -4.60
C ASN A 41 -9.19 -4.67 -3.96
N ALA A 42 -9.03 -4.03 -2.81
CA ALA A 42 -10.02 -3.13 -2.25
C ALA A 42 -9.41 -1.76 -2.47
N ALA A 43 -9.92 -1.06 -3.49
CA ALA A 43 -9.63 0.33 -3.73
C ALA A 43 -9.73 1.07 -2.38
N SER A 44 -8.58 1.31 -1.74
CA SER A 44 -8.59 2.08 -0.52
C SER A 44 -8.99 3.48 -0.97
N ASN A 45 -10.19 3.90 -0.55
CA ASN A 45 -10.74 5.23 -0.86
C ASN A 45 -10.00 6.32 -0.07
N GLU A 46 -8.75 6.04 0.28
CA GLU A 46 -7.80 6.92 0.94
C GLU A 46 -7.45 8.03 -0.04
N HIS A 47 -7.74 9.24 0.38
CA HIS A 47 -7.43 10.45 -0.35
C HIS A 47 -6.70 11.41 0.57
N PHE A 48 -5.89 12.25 -0.04
CA PHE A 48 -5.26 13.37 0.62
C PHE A 48 -5.97 14.66 0.24
N ASP A 49 -5.88 15.65 1.11
CA ASP A 49 -6.07 17.05 0.74
C ASP A 49 -4.76 17.64 0.20
N VAL A 50 -4.72 18.95 -0.01
CA VAL A 50 -3.55 19.63 -0.57
C VAL A 50 -2.34 19.57 0.37
N GLU A 51 -2.55 19.58 1.69
CA GLU A 51 -1.44 19.52 2.66
C GLU A 51 -0.91 18.10 2.78
N GLY A 52 -1.79 17.11 2.89
CA GLY A 52 -1.42 15.71 2.96
C GLY A 52 -0.69 15.22 1.71
N ILE A 53 -1.11 15.65 0.51
CA ILE A 53 -0.40 15.28 -0.72
C ILE A 53 0.95 16.00 -0.84
N ALA A 54 1.05 17.23 -0.32
CA ALA A 54 2.30 17.98 -0.30
C ALA A 54 3.33 17.28 0.59
N GLU A 55 2.92 16.85 1.78
CA GLU A 55 3.76 16.05 2.68
C GLU A 55 4.14 14.70 2.05
N PHE A 56 3.16 13.99 1.47
CA PHE A 56 3.38 12.70 0.83
C PHE A 56 4.39 12.76 -0.32
N LEU A 57 4.36 13.82 -1.13
CA LEU A 57 5.28 14.02 -2.24
C LEU A 57 6.57 14.77 -1.85
N GLY A 58 6.70 15.21 -0.59
CA GLY A 58 7.84 16.02 -0.14
C GLY A 58 7.93 17.39 -0.83
N MET A 59 6.79 17.98 -1.20
CA MET A 59 6.71 19.27 -1.90
C MET A 59 5.99 20.33 -1.07
N LYS A 60 6.11 21.60 -1.45
CA LYS A 60 5.32 22.69 -0.83
C LYS A 60 3.89 22.69 -1.38
N PRO A 61 2.87 23.06 -0.58
CA PRO A 61 1.48 23.19 -1.05
C PRO A 61 1.32 24.11 -2.27
N SER A 62 2.12 25.18 -2.36
CA SER A 62 2.15 26.08 -3.52
C SER A 62 2.54 25.37 -4.82
N GLY A 63 3.46 24.40 -4.74
CA GLY A 63 3.85 23.55 -5.86
C GLY A 63 2.70 22.64 -6.32
N ILE A 64 1.96 22.07 -5.37
CA ILE A 64 0.76 21.26 -5.66
C ILE A 64 -0.29 22.10 -6.40
N TYR A 65 -0.57 23.32 -5.95
CA TYR A 65 -1.47 24.23 -6.68
C TYR A 65 -0.98 24.51 -8.10
N GLY A 66 0.33 24.67 -8.29
CA GLY A 66 0.94 24.82 -9.62
C GLY A 66 0.73 23.60 -10.51
N LEU A 67 0.86 22.39 -9.98
CA LEU A 67 0.61 21.15 -10.71
C LEU A 67 -0.87 20.97 -11.05
N VAL A 68 -1.77 21.28 -10.11
CA VAL A 68 -3.22 21.24 -10.31
C VAL A 68 -3.64 22.23 -11.41
N HIS A 69 -3.14 23.47 -11.35
CA HIS A 69 -3.44 24.49 -12.36
C HIS A 69 -2.98 24.07 -13.76
N LYS A 70 -1.79 23.47 -13.85
CA LYS A 70 -1.23 22.94 -15.11
C LYS A 70 -1.81 21.57 -15.50
N ARG A 71 -2.73 21.00 -14.71
CA ARG A 71 -3.30 19.65 -14.90
C ARG A 71 -2.25 18.54 -15.03
N LYS A 72 -1.13 18.68 -14.30
CA LYS A 72 -0.02 17.72 -14.30
C LYS A 72 -0.12 16.65 -13.22
N ILE A 73 -1.02 16.82 -12.25
CA ILE A 73 -1.27 15.86 -11.16
C ILE A 73 -2.75 15.43 -11.20
N PRO A 74 -3.05 14.12 -11.07
CA PRO A 74 -4.42 13.63 -10.93
C PRO A 74 -5.07 14.24 -9.70
N HIS A 75 -6.28 14.79 -9.85
CA HIS A 75 -7.02 15.36 -8.74
C HIS A 75 -8.52 15.41 -9.07
N ILE A 76 -9.34 15.40 -8.02
CA ILE A 76 -10.78 15.62 -8.12
C ILE A 76 -11.13 16.93 -7.41
N LYS A 77 -11.89 17.78 -8.10
CA LYS A 77 -12.40 19.03 -7.53
C LYS A 77 -13.88 18.87 -7.18
N LYS A 78 -14.24 19.10 -5.91
CA LYS A 78 -15.64 19.20 -5.46
C LYS A 78 -15.83 20.54 -4.74
N GLY A 79 -16.48 21.47 -5.42
CA GLY A 79 -16.65 22.85 -4.94
C GLY A 79 -15.30 23.55 -4.72
N LYS A 80 -15.04 23.94 -3.47
CA LYS A 80 -13.80 24.62 -3.04
C LYS A 80 -12.69 23.67 -2.59
N ARG A 81 -12.94 22.35 -2.56
CA ARG A 81 -11.98 21.34 -2.07
C ARG A 81 -11.37 20.52 -3.22
N LEU A 82 -10.11 20.13 -3.02
CA LEU A 82 -9.35 19.25 -3.89
C LEU A 82 -9.08 17.93 -3.15
N TYR A 83 -9.19 16.84 -3.88
CA TYR A 83 -9.03 15.48 -3.40
C TYR A 83 -8.01 14.77 -4.28
N PHE A 84 -7.06 14.08 -3.65
CA PHE A 84 -5.99 13.33 -4.33
C PHE A 84 -6.05 11.88 -3.88
N PHE A 85 -6.60 11.00 -4.72
CA PHE A 85 -6.69 9.59 -4.37
C PHE A 85 -5.31 8.93 -4.43
N LYS A 86 -4.98 8.19 -3.37
CA LYS A 86 -3.65 7.60 -3.21
C LYS A 86 -3.28 6.65 -4.35
N ASN A 87 -4.24 5.85 -4.83
CA ASN A 87 -4.02 4.95 -5.96
C ASN A 87 -3.69 5.72 -7.25
N GLU A 88 -4.48 6.76 -7.60
CA GLU A 88 -4.24 7.57 -8.80
C GLU A 88 -2.88 8.27 -8.75
N ILE A 89 -2.49 8.77 -7.58
CA ILE A 89 -1.17 9.39 -7.37
C ILE A 89 -0.05 8.37 -7.53
N LEU A 90 -0.19 7.17 -6.96
CA LEU A 90 0.81 6.11 -7.10
C LEU A 90 0.95 5.64 -8.56
N GLU A 91 -0.15 5.49 -9.28
CA GLU A 91 -0.14 5.17 -10.71
C GLU A 91 0.50 6.30 -11.53
N TRP A 92 0.18 7.55 -11.21
CA TRP A 92 0.81 8.71 -11.85
C TRP A 92 2.32 8.77 -11.61
N LEU A 93 2.79 8.47 -10.39
CA LEU A 93 4.21 8.37 -10.10
C LEU A 93 4.89 7.25 -10.91
N ARG A 94 4.24 6.09 -11.04
CA ARG A 94 4.75 4.97 -11.86
C ARG A 94 4.85 5.35 -13.33
N ASN A 95 3.84 6.04 -13.85
CA ASN A 95 3.80 6.49 -15.25
C ASN A 95 4.74 7.67 -15.53
N GLY A 96 5.15 8.41 -14.50
CA GLY A 96 6.11 9.50 -14.60
C GLY A 96 7.56 9.05 -14.64
N ASN A 97 7.85 7.75 -14.46
CA ASN A 97 9.20 7.22 -14.62
C ASN A 97 9.60 7.28 -16.10
N VAL A 98 10.83 7.74 -16.34
CA VAL A 98 11.48 7.52 -17.63
C VAL A 98 11.70 6.01 -17.76
N GLU A 99 11.27 5.45 -18.88
CA GLU A 99 11.44 4.02 -19.16
C GLU A 99 12.90 3.63 -18.97
N THR A 100 13.12 2.58 -18.18
CA THR A 100 14.46 2.05 -18.02
C THR A 100 14.85 1.28 -19.28
N ASP A 101 16.15 1.05 -19.50
CA ASP A 101 16.60 0.20 -20.62
C ASP A 101 15.90 -1.17 -20.63
N GLN A 102 15.61 -1.72 -19.44
CA GLN A 102 14.85 -2.97 -19.29
C GLN A 102 13.40 -2.85 -19.78
N ASP A 103 12.72 -1.74 -19.46
CA ASP A 103 11.34 -1.50 -19.92
C ASP A 103 11.27 -1.41 -21.44
N ILE A 104 12.22 -0.70 -22.04
CA ILE A 104 12.34 -0.56 -23.50
C ILE A 104 12.61 -1.93 -24.15
N GLN A 105 13.54 -2.72 -23.59
CA GLN A 105 13.82 -4.08 -24.08
C GLN A 105 12.59 -4.99 -23.96
N ASN A 106 11.84 -4.89 -22.87
CA ASN A 106 10.62 -5.65 -22.66
C ASN A 106 9.53 -5.29 -23.68
N GLN A 107 9.32 -3.99 -23.94
CA GLN A 107 8.41 -3.52 -24.98
C GLN A 107 8.83 -3.99 -26.38
N ALA A 108 10.13 -3.91 -26.70
CA ALA A 108 10.65 -4.41 -27.98
C ALA A 108 10.41 -5.92 -28.13
N ASN A 109 10.68 -6.71 -27.09
CA ASN A 109 10.42 -8.14 -27.07
C ASN A 109 8.92 -8.46 -27.19
N GLU A 110 8.05 -7.71 -26.52
CA GLU A 110 6.60 -7.88 -26.62
C GLU A 110 6.10 -7.58 -28.05
N TYR A 111 6.61 -6.50 -28.65
CA TYR A 111 6.29 -6.15 -30.03
C TYR A 111 6.70 -7.24 -31.01
N LEU A 112 7.93 -7.77 -30.89
CA LEU A 112 8.43 -8.88 -31.70
C LEU A 112 7.60 -10.16 -31.51
N ARG A 113 7.11 -10.43 -30.29
CA ARG A 113 6.23 -11.58 -30.02
C ARG A 113 4.86 -11.44 -30.68
N LYS A 114 4.27 -10.23 -30.65
CA LYS A 114 2.96 -9.96 -31.26
C LYS A 114 2.99 -9.95 -32.78
N HIS A 115 4.11 -9.52 -33.38
CA HIS A 115 4.27 -9.39 -34.83
C HIS A 115 5.17 -10.47 -35.43
N LYS A 116 5.34 -11.59 -34.73
CA LYS A 116 6.08 -12.73 -35.25
C LYS A 116 5.26 -13.38 -36.36
N VAL A 117 5.78 -13.32 -37.59
CA VAL A 117 5.30 -14.06 -38.78
C VAL A 117 5.69 -15.53 -38.64
#